data_AF-K9VU70-F1
#
_entry.id   AF-K9VU70-F1
#
_cell.length_a   1.000
_cell.length_b   1.000
_cell.length_c   1.000
_cell.angle_alpha   90.00
_cell.angle_beta   90.00
_cell.angle_gamma   90.00
#
_symmetry.space_group_name_H-M   'P 1'
#
loop_
_entity.id
_entity.type
_entity.pdbx_description
1 polymer ?
#
loop_
_entity_poly.entity_id
_entity_poly.type
_entity_poly.pdbx_seq_one_letter_code
_entity_poly.pdbx_strand_id
1 'polypeptide(L)'
;MSPDINTASTTASPILELRTISNNEGLAAFNALFKNNQQAADTAAAQLKTHWNKWATAFDAQWFQATEINAQILIGKKLAQELENAKIKVAVVIKKALDGQQINSPVTPPQNPVSNEDAVVAFYSIFKSQQIADKEVAKLVTNWNKWASAFGGQWLAPAPENAKILAGRIIAKAIADKKTQVNNAIQQAIVGQQINSFSDTPTNDNSTPSNGNNSLEKLELAKDRTRVYKLFMKNALNLGAANGKLVFLYQGVQKSPYKQHIKQYPERLTEKPDGANVISSGETIVLKGSNKTVTFTPYPKIGQIPSIDKSLDFLHPDIKEACICIGSFVDGQIKTHWLGRNALNKGQFWSATKILPILNILSKINSKFPDSDIDNCLIKDQNKRKKNYPVYDLAVDVVSYGDAVATSNSVAAMFKRFETRPGLELWVQKITGNNNLEFRGGYGEPAFIDNPQIFDAKKGKVLLNAAAPTSAGNNLVTAYDLTRFISMLGWHPHLAPALRLPGAQWHSLESIIRAMGTDAARYTDLAIKVLGIDSLISSPVIISKLGNGYSDSNKRHEIVYIAFVQFIDQIPKLQGQPAKLRTLSIALRGASNNLAQLDSRMATEVAEIMRRLVTEELA
;
A
#
# COMPACT_ATOMS: atom_id res chain seq x y z
N MET A 1 -18.39 -34.34 44.22
CA MET A 1 -18.29 -35.13 42.97
C MET A 1 -19.36 -34.60 42.04
N SER A 2 -18.93 -33.92 40.98
CA SER A 2 -19.80 -33.21 40.04
C SER A 2 -20.74 -34.17 39.29
N PRO A 3 -22.02 -33.81 39.09
CA PRO A 3 -22.89 -34.52 38.17
C PRO A 3 -22.78 -33.95 36.75
N ASP A 4 -23.05 -34.84 35.79
CA ASP A 4 -23.04 -34.64 34.35
C ASP A 4 -23.82 -33.42 33.86
N ILE A 5 -23.19 -32.63 32.98
CA ILE A 5 -23.87 -31.61 32.18
C ILE A 5 -24.24 -32.24 30.83
N ASN A 6 -25.54 -32.46 30.66
CA ASN A 6 -26.21 -32.78 29.41
C ASN A 6 -25.74 -31.90 28.25
N THR A 7 -25.26 -32.52 27.18
CA THR A 7 -25.12 -31.92 25.86
C THR A 7 -26.50 -31.65 25.27
N ALA A 8 -26.92 -30.38 25.29
CA ALA A 8 -28.11 -29.94 24.60
C ALA A 8 -27.96 -30.15 23.08
N SER A 9 -28.80 -31.03 22.55
CA SER A 9 -29.08 -31.18 21.13
C SER A 9 -29.45 -29.83 20.51
N THR A 10 -28.61 -29.34 19.60
CA THR A 10 -28.94 -28.21 18.72
C THR A 10 -30.00 -28.65 17.72
N THR A 11 -31.27 -28.59 18.11
CA THR A 11 -32.37 -28.63 17.15
C THR A 11 -32.22 -27.43 16.21
N ALA A 12 -32.01 -27.68 14.92
CA ALA A 12 -31.94 -26.65 13.90
C ALA A 12 -33.17 -25.73 14.00
N SER A 13 -32.94 -24.42 14.02
CA SER A 13 -34.02 -23.44 14.05
C SER A 13 -34.92 -23.67 12.83
N PRO A 14 -36.26 -23.68 12.96
CA PRO A 14 -37.19 -23.94 11.85
C PRO A 14 -37.16 -22.85 10.75
N ILE A 15 -36.27 -21.87 10.83
CA ILE A 15 -36.09 -20.75 9.90
C ILE A 15 -35.11 -21.11 8.77
N LEU A 16 -34.16 -22.03 8.99
CA LEU A 16 -33.00 -22.23 8.11
C LEU A 16 -32.74 -23.72 7.88
N GLU A 17 -33.36 -24.28 6.85
CA GLU A 17 -33.02 -25.61 6.34
C GLU A 17 -32.45 -25.46 4.93
N LEU A 18 -31.34 -26.15 4.68
CA LEU A 18 -30.76 -26.28 3.35
C LEU A 18 -31.75 -27.01 2.45
N ARG A 19 -32.36 -26.31 1.50
CA ARG A 19 -33.20 -26.96 0.49
C ARG A 19 -32.34 -27.61 -0.58
N THR A 20 -32.75 -28.78 -1.03
CA THR A 20 -32.12 -29.47 -2.17
C THR A 20 -32.39 -28.70 -3.45
N ILE A 21 -31.34 -28.26 -4.14
CA ILE A 21 -31.47 -27.56 -5.43
C ILE A 21 -31.77 -28.58 -6.54
N SER A 22 -32.91 -28.40 -7.22
CA SER A 22 -33.31 -29.26 -8.35
C SER A 22 -32.41 -29.04 -9.57
N ASN A 23 -32.43 -29.99 -10.52
CA ASN A 23 -31.68 -29.86 -11.77
C ASN A 23 -32.11 -28.61 -12.57
N ASN A 24 -33.42 -28.31 -12.57
CA ASN A 24 -34.00 -27.18 -13.29
C ASN A 24 -33.56 -25.84 -12.70
N GLU A 25 -33.49 -25.73 -11.37
CA GLU A 25 -32.99 -24.53 -10.69
C GLU A 25 -31.50 -24.31 -10.93
N GLY A 26 -30.70 -25.38 -10.94
CA GLY A 26 -29.30 -25.31 -11.31
C GLY A 26 -29.12 -24.77 -12.73
N LEU A 27 -29.82 -25.36 -13.70
CA LEU A 27 -29.75 -24.93 -15.08
C LEU A 27 -30.19 -23.47 -15.29
N ALA A 28 -31.28 -23.04 -14.62
CA ALA A 28 -31.74 -21.66 -14.64
C ALA A 28 -30.69 -20.68 -14.07
N ALA A 29 -30.03 -21.04 -12.96
CA ALA A 29 -28.99 -20.21 -12.34
C ALA A 29 -27.75 -20.08 -13.24
N PHE A 30 -27.37 -21.13 -13.96
CA PHE A 30 -26.29 -21.09 -14.95
C PHE A 30 -26.63 -20.17 -16.12
N ASN A 31 -27.82 -20.34 -16.72
CA ASN A 31 -28.25 -19.51 -17.86
C ASN A 31 -28.38 -18.03 -17.50
N ALA A 32 -28.79 -17.73 -16.26
CA ALA A 32 -28.87 -16.35 -15.75
C ALA A 32 -27.50 -15.65 -15.67
N LEU A 33 -26.37 -16.38 -15.68
CA LEU A 33 -25.03 -15.78 -15.71
C LEU A 33 -24.73 -15.10 -17.03
N PHE A 34 -25.28 -15.62 -18.12
CA PHE A 34 -24.99 -15.17 -19.47
C PHE A 34 -26.04 -14.18 -20.00
N LYS A 35 -26.96 -13.70 -19.15
CA LYS A 35 -27.98 -12.67 -19.47
C LYS A 35 -28.69 -12.92 -20.81
N ASN A 36 -29.10 -14.17 -21.05
CA ASN A 36 -29.75 -14.64 -22.29
C ASN A 36 -28.84 -14.75 -23.53
N ASN A 37 -27.51 -14.70 -23.36
CA ASN A 37 -26.57 -15.03 -24.43
C ASN A 37 -26.33 -16.55 -24.48
N GLN A 38 -27.23 -17.25 -25.17
CA GLN A 38 -27.21 -18.72 -25.27
C GLN A 38 -25.91 -19.24 -25.88
N GLN A 39 -25.40 -18.56 -26.92
CA GLN A 39 -24.15 -18.95 -27.58
C GLN A 39 -22.94 -18.88 -26.64
N ALA A 40 -22.87 -17.87 -25.77
CA ALA A 40 -21.81 -17.77 -24.76
C ALA A 40 -21.96 -18.84 -23.66
N ALA A 41 -23.20 -19.17 -23.26
CA ALA A 41 -23.49 -20.23 -22.31
C ALA A 41 -23.09 -21.61 -22.86
N ASP A 42 -23.40 -21.88 -24.13
CA ASP A 42 -23.06 -23.13 -24.83
C ASP A 42 -21.55 -23.25 -25.03
N THR A 43 -20.89 -22.15 -25.42
CA THR A 43 -19.42 -22.11 -25.57
C THR A 43 -18.72 -22.37 -24.23
N ALA A 44 -19.18 -21.73 -23.15
CA ALA A 44 -18.66 -21.96 -21.81
C ALA A 44 -18.88 -23.42 -21.36
N ALA A 45 -20.05 -23.98 -21.61
CA ALA A 45 -20.37 -25.37 -21.27
C ALA A 45 -19.51 -26.38 -22.04
N ALA A 46 -19.29 -26.15 -23.34
CA ALA A 46 -18.41 -26.98 -24.17
C ALA A 46 -16.94 -26.94 -23.71
N GLN A 47 -16.45 -25.75 -23.34
CA GLN A 47 -15.10 -25.56 -22.80
C GLN A 47 -14.95 -26.24 -21.43
N LEU A 48 -15.94 -26.09 -20.55
CA LEU A 48 -15.96 -26.74 -19.23
C LEU A 48 -16.03 -28.26 -19.33
N LYS A 49 -16.84 -28.81 -20.25
CA LYS A 49 -16.86 -30.25 -20.56
C LYS A 49 -15.50 -30.75 -21.02
N THR A 50 -14.82 -30.00 -21.89
CA THR A 50 -13.48 -30.35 -22.37
C THR A 50 -12.47 -30.42 -21.24
N HIS A 51 -12.51 -29.47 -20.30
CA HIS A 51 -11.63 -29.48 -19.12
C HIS A 51 -12.00 -30.55 -18.09
N TRP A 52 -13.30 -30.80 -17.89
CA TRP A 52 -13.78 -31.86 -17.01
C TRP A 52 -13.36 -33.24 -17.50
N ASN A 53 -13.47 -33.50 -18.80
CA ASN A 53 -13.03 -34.77 -19.39
C ASN A 53 -11.51 -34.95 -19.21
N LYS A 54 -10.71 -33.87 -19.31
CA LYS A 54 -9.27 -33.91 -19.00
C LYS A 54 -8.99 -34.25 -17.52
N TRP A 55 -9.80 -33.74 -16.60
CA TRP A 55 -9.70 -34.08 -15.18
C TRP A 55 -10.15 -35.51 -14.88
N ALA A 56 -11.26 -35.97 -15.45
CA ALA A 56 -11.77 -37.33 -15.28
C ALA A 56 -10.77 -38.38 -15.77
N THR A 57 -10.07 -38.12 -16.89
CA THR A 57 -8.97 -38.95 -17.37
C THR A 57 -7.76 -38.92 -16.42
N ALA A 58 -7.44 -37.76 -15.82
CA ALA A 58 -6.32 -37.64 -14.88
C ALA A 58 -6.55 -38.32 -13.53
N PHE A 59 -7.81 -38.55 -13.14
CA PHE A 59 -8.20 -39.18 -11.87
C PHE A 59 -8.81 -40.59 -12.05
N ASP A 60 -8.68 -41.20 -13.22
CA ASP A 60 -9.23 -42.52 -13.58
C ASP A 60 -10.73 -42.70 -13.29
N ALA A 61 -11.48 -41.60 -13.40
CA ALA A 61 -12.92 -41.52 -13.15
C ALA A 61 -13.73 -41.65 -14.47
N GLN A 62 -13.37 -42.62 -15.31
CA GLN A 62 -13.94 -42.77 -16.66
C GLN A 62 -15.42 -43.18 -16.70
N TRP A 63 -15.98 -43.59 -15.56
CA TRP A 63 -17.38 -44.00 -15.40
C TRP A 63 -18.38 -42.82 -15.42
N PHE A 64 -17.90 -41.56 -15.46
CA PHE A 64 -18.74 -40.37 -15.49
C PHE A 64 -18.49 -39.51 -16.74
N GLN A 65 -19.23 -39.75 -17.83
CA GLN A 65 -19.19 -38.89 -19.02
C GLN A 65 -20.05 -37.65 -18.81
N ALA A 66 -19.41 -36.48 -18.65
CA ALA A 66 -20.12 -35.23 -18.54
C ALA A 66 -20.70 -34.81 -19.91
N THR A 67 -22.03 -34.77 -20.02
CA THR A 67 -22.69 -34.03 -21.11
C THR A 67 -22.64 -32.52 -20.80
N GLU A 68 -22.81 -31.67 -21.82
CA GLU A 68 -22.79 -30.21 -21.64
C GLU A 68 -23.91 -29.78 -20.68
N ILE A 69 -25.08 -30.40 -20.81
CA ILE A 69 -26.23 -30.21 -19.92
C ILE A 69 -25.88 -30.62 -18.47
N ASN A 70 -25.19 -31.75 -18.26
CA ASN A 70 -24.80 -32.18 -16.91
C ASN A 70 -23.76 -31.24 -16.27
N ALA A 71 -22.83 -30.69 -17.06
CA ALA A 71 -21.87 -29.70 -16.58
C ALA A 71 -22.55 -28.37 -16.20
N GLN A 72 -23.50 -27.90 -17.02
CA GLN A 72 -24.33 -26.71 -16.71
C GLN A 72 -25.14 -26.92 -15.43
N ILE A 73 -25.80 -28.07 -15.28
CA ILE A 73 -26.58 -28.42 -14.09
C ILE A 73 -25.68 -28.47 -12.84
N LEU A 74 -24.51 -29.09 -12.91
CA LEU A 74 -23.61 -29.25 -11.75
C LEU A 74 -23.07 -27.90 -11.24
N ILE A 75 -22.63 -27.04 -12.17
CA ILE A 75 -22.11 -25.69 -11.84
C ILE A 75 -23.23 -24.80 -11.35
N GLY A 76 -24.38 -24.85 -12.02
CA GLY A 76 -25.58 -24.14 -11.62
C GLY A 76 -26.06 -24.53 -10.23
N LYS A 77 -26.05 -25.82 -9.90
CA LYS A 77 -26.35 -26.33 -8.55
C LYS A 77 -25.33 -25.87 -7.53
N LYS A 78 -24.03 -25.90 -7.84
CA LYS A 78 -22.99 -25.43 -6.92
C LYS A 78 -23.10 -23.92 -6.68
N LEU A 79 -23.39 -23.12 -7.71
CA LEU A 79 -23.67 -21.69 -7.57
C LEU A 79 -24.91 -21.45 -6.70
N ALA A 80 -26.02 -22.11 -7.00
CA ALA A 80 -27.24 -22.00 -6.20
C ALA A 80 -27.00 -22.39 -4.74
N GLN A 81 -26.20 -23.44 -4.50
CA GLN A 81 -25.81 -23.89 -3.17
C GLN A 81 -24.93 -22.88 -2.43
N GLU A 82 -23.94 -22.28 -3.08
CA GLU A 82 -23.08 -21.26 -2.47
C GLU A 82 -23.84 -19.95 -2.20
N LEU A 83 -24.79 -19.59 -3.06
CA LEU A 83 -25.69 -18.46 -2.83
C LEU A 83 -26.61 -18.72 -1.64
N GLU A 84 -27.12 -19.94 -1.51
CA GLU A 84 -27.95 -20.34 -0.37
C GLU A 84 -27.14 -20.38 0.93
N ASN A 85 -25.90 -20.87 0.88
CA ASN A 85 -24.96 -20.83 2.01
C ASN A 85 -24.65 -19.39 2.44
N ALA A 86 -24.48 -18.46 1.50
CA ALA A 86 -24.26 -17.05 1.79
C ALA A 86 -25.49 -16.41 2.46
N LYS A 87 -26.70 -16.72 1.97
CA LYS A 87 -27.96 -16.30 2.63
C LYS A 87 -28.03 -16.81 4.06
N ILE A 88 -27.72 -18.08 4.30
CA ILE A 88 -27.75 -18.69 5.64
C ILE A 88 -26.74 -18.00 6.56
N LYS A 89 -25.50 -17.74 6.12
CA LYS A 89 -24.50 -17.03 6.93
C LYS A 89 -24.98 -15.63 7.34
N VAL A 90 -25.56 -14.88 6.40
CA VAL A 90 -26.12 -13.55 6.68
C VAL A 90 -27.33 -13.64 7.60
N ALA A 91 -28.22 -14.63 7.39
CA ALA A 91 -29.38 -14.87 8.24
C ALA A 91 -28.99 -15.24 9.68
N VAL A 92 -27.90 -15.98 9.89
CA VAL A 92 -27.35 -16.28 11.22
C VAL A 92 -26.84 -15.03 11.91
N VAL A 93 -26.15 -14.13 11.20
CA VAL A 93 -25.69 -12.85 11.74
C VAL A 93 -26.88 -11.94 12.07
N ILE A 94 -27.88 -11.86 11.19
CA ILE A 94 -29.12 -11.13 11.43
C ILE A 94 -29.83 -11.70 12.65
N LYS A 95 -29.95 -13.03 12.80
CA LYS A 95 -30.57 -13.67 13.95
C LYS A 95 -29.85 -13.34 15.27
N LYS A 96 -28.52 -13.45 15.32
CA LYS A 96 -27.74 -13.06 16.50
C LYS A 96 -27.97 -11.60 16.88
N ALA A 97 -28.07 -10.71 15.89
CA ALA A 97 -28.38 -9.31 16.11
C ALA A 97 -29.83 -9.08 16.57
N LEU A 98 -30.80 -9.81 16.00
CA LEU A 98 -32.21 -9.81 16.42
C LEU A 98 -32.37 -10.25 17.88
N ASP A 99 -31.54 -11.19 18.32
CA ASP A 99 -31.48 -11.70 19.69
C ASP A 99 -30.64 -10.78 20.62
N GLY A 100 -30.18 -9.62 20.13
CA GLY A 100 -29.50 -8.59 20.91
C GLY A 100 -28.04 -8.90 21.26
N GLN A 101 -27.43 -9.89 20.58
CA GLN A 101 -26.04 -10.28 20.79
C GLN A 101 -25.07 -9.39 20.00
N GLN A 102 -23.86 -9.19 20.55
CA GLN A 102 -22.80 -8.43 19.90
C GLN A 102 -22.26 -9.22 18.70
N ILE A 103 -22.16 -8.56 17.54
CA ILE A 103 -21.75 -9.17 16.28
C ILE A 103 -20.57 -8.41 15.67
N ASN A 104 -19.52 -9.14 15.27
CA ASN A 104 -18.47 -8.63 14.39
C ASN A 104 -18.94 -8.85 12.95
N SER A 105 -19.33 -7.78 12.25
CA SER A 105 -19.83 -7.93 10.88
C SER A 105 -18.69 -8.25 9.90
N PRO A 106 -18.81 -9.31 9.07
CA PRO A 106 -17.88 -9.55 7.98
C PRO A 106 -18.15 -8.70 6.73
N VAL A 107 -19.19 -7.85 6.73
CA VAL A 107 -19.63 -7.08 5.56
C VAL A 107 -19.81 -5.60 5.91
N THR A 108 -19.15 -4.72 5.17
CA THR A 108 -19.31 -3.25 5.27
C THR A 108 -20.61 -2.81 4.57
N PRO A 109 -21.37 -1.84 5.12
CA PRO A 109 -22.57 -1.32 4.46
C PRO A 109 -22.26 -0.75 3.07
N PRO A 110 -23.13 -0.96 2.07
CA PRO A 110 -22.95 -0.40 0.73
C PRO A 110 -23.13 1.13 0.71
N GLN A 111 -22.39 1.84 -0.15
CA GLN A 111 -22.72 3.22 -0.60
C GLN A 111 -23.79 3.26 -1.73
N ASN A 112 -24.66 2.23 -1.78
CA ASN A 112 -25.81 2.02 -2.68
C ASN A 112 -25.56 1.73 -4.17
N PRO A 113 -26.07 0.57 -4.67
CA PRO A 113 -26.71 0.54 -5.99
C PRO A 113 -28.04 -0.23 -6.06
N VAL A 114 -28.60 -0.72 -4.93
CA VAL A 114 -29.83 -1.55 -4.94
C VAL A 114 -31.05 -0.69 -4.62
N SER A 115 -32.09 -0.78 -5.45
CA SER A 115 -33.36 -0.06 -5.24
C SER A 115 -34.01 -0.50 -3.91
N ASN A 116 -34.88 0.33 -3.34
CA ASN A 116 -35.57 -0.01 -2.10
C ASN A 116 -36.45 -1.25 -2.26
N GLU A 117 -37.10 -1.38 -3.42
CA GLU A 117 -37.96 -2.52 -3.75
C GLU A 117 -37.15 -3.82 -3.82
N ASP A 118 -36.02 -3.81 -4.54
CA ASP A 118 -35.14 -5.00 -4.64
C ASP A 118 -34.53 -5.39 -3.29
N ALA A 119 -34.25 -4.40 -2.44
CA ALA A 119 -33.77 -4.64 -1.09
C ALA A 119 -34.84 -5.32 -0.23
N VAL A 120 -36.08 -4.85 -0.30
CA VAL A 120 -37.21 -5.45 0.43
C VAL A 120 -37.46 -6.88 -0.06
N VAL A 121 -37.38 -7.13 -1.37
CA VAL A 121 -37.48 -8.49 -1.94
C VAL A 121 -36.35 -9.38 -1.42
N ALA A 122 -35.11 -8.89 -1.40
CA ALA A 122 -33.97 -9.64 -0.89
C ALA A 122 -34.12 -9.96 0.62
N PHE A 123 -34.70 -9.05 1.40
CA PHE A 123 -34.99 -9.26 2.81
C PHE A 123 -35.99 -10.40 3.04
N TYR A 124 -37.11 -10.42 2.30
CA TYR A 124 -38.09 -11.50 2.46
C TYR A 124 -37.57 -12.86 1.97
N SER A 125 -36.64 -12.86 1.02
CA SER A 125 -36.12 -14.10 0.39
C SER A 125 -35.40 -15.07 1.33
N ILE A 126 -35.04 -14.65 2.55
CA ILE A 126 -34.36 -15.47 3.55
C ILE A 126 -35.31 -16.05 4.62
N PHE A 127 -36.61 -15.72 4.58
CA PHE A 127 -37.62 -16.21 5.52
C PHE A 127 -38.58 -17.19 4.85
N LYS A 128 -39.07 -18.18 5.61
CA LYS A 128 -40.01 -19.21 5.10
C LYS A 128 -41.37 -18.65 4.67
N SER A 129 -41.78 -17.50 5.20
CA SER A 129 -42.99 -16.79 4.76
C SER A 129 -42.90 -15.30 5.12
N GLN A 130 -43.70 -14.48 4.43
CA GLN A 130 -43.81 -13.04 4.69
C GLN A 130 -44.29 -12.74 6.12
N GLN A 131 -45.25 -13.52 6.64
CA GLN A 131 -45.72 -13.39 8.03
C GLN A 131 -44.60 -13.60 9.07
N ILE A 132 -43.68 -14.54 8.82
CA ILE A 132 -42.54 -14.77 9.71
C ILE A 132 -41.56 -13.59 9.64
N ALA A 133 -41.26 -13.11 8.43
CA ALA A 133 -40.39 -11.96 8.24
C ALA A 133 -40.94 -10.70 8.93
N ASP A 134 -42.24 -10.42 8.79
CA ASP A 134 -42.89 -9.26 9.42
C ASP A 134 -42.87 -9.34 10.95
N LYS A 135 -43.01 -10.53 11.53
CA LYS A 135 -42.90 -10.75 12.98
C LYS A 135 -41.49 -10.49 13.51
N GLU A 136 -40.46 -10.82 12.74
CA GLU A 136 -39.05 -10.63 13.13
C GLU A 136 -38.57 -9.17 12.93
N VAL A 137 -39.19 -8.42 12.02
CA VAL A 137 -38.88 -6.98 11.81
C VAL A 137 -39.13 -6.14 13.05
N ALA A 138 -40.16 -6.46 13.83
CA ALA A 138 -40.44 -5.77 15.10
C ALA A 138 -39.27 -5.87 16.09
N LYS A 139 -38.58 -7.01 16.13
CA LYS A 139 -37.37 -7.20 16.96
C LYS A 139 -36.18 -6.42 16.40
N LEU A 140 -36.06 -6.32 15.08
CA LEU A 140 -35.01 -5.57 14.40
C LEU A 140 -35.10 -4.07 14.70
N VAL A 141 -36.32 -3.52 14.70
CA VAL A 141 -36.59 -2.13 15.10
C VAL A 141 -36.28 -1.93 16.59
N THR A 142 -36.67 -2.87 17.45
CA THR A 142 -36.41 -2.80 18.90
C THR A 142 -34.92 -2.79 19.24
N ASN A 143 -34.10 -3.52 18.48
CA ASN A 143 -32.65 -3.65 18.71
C ASN A 143 -31.79 -2.77 17.79
N TRP A 144 -32.37 -1.78 17.11
CA TRP A 144 -31.71 -1.01 16.04
C TRP A 144 -30.39 -0.36 16.44
N ASN A 145 -30.30 0.24 17.62
CA ASN A 145 -29.08 0.95 18.03
C ASN A 145 -27.87 0.00 18.15
N LYS A 146 -28.08 -1.22 18.64
CA LYS A 146 -27.04 -2.26 18.69
C LYS A 146 -26.61 -2.68 17.28
N TRP A 147 -27.57 -2.74 16.37
CA TRP A 147 -27.38 -3.10 14.98
C TRP A 147 -26.59 -2.01 14.21
N ALA A 148 -26.99 -0.74 14.29
CA ALA A 148 -26.32 0.39 13.64
C ALA A 148 -24.83 0.52 14.07
N SER A 149 -24.55 0.29 15.36
CA SER A 149 -23.18 0.28 15.89
C SER A 149 -22.34 -0.89 15.35
N ALA A 150 -22.91 -2.10 15.21
CA ALA A 150 -22.18 -3.28 14.71
C ALA A 150 -21.73 -3.17 13.25
N PHE A 151 -22.41 -2.35 12.46
CA PHE A 151 -22.09 -2.09 11.05
C PHE A 151 -21.48 -0.69 10.82
N GLY A 152 -21.06 0.00 11.89
CA GLY A 152 -20.20 1.19 11.83
C GLY A 152 -20.83 2.49 11.34
N GLY A 153 -22.15 2.71 11.53
CA GLY A 153 -22.77 3.98 11.15
C GLY A 153 -23.79 4.53 12.14
N GLN A 154 -23.94 5.85 12.15
CA GLN A 154 -25.01 6.56 12.86
C GLN A 154 -26.20 6.70 11.91
N TRP A 155 -27.12 5.74 11.94
CA TRP A 155 -28.29 5.70 11.06
C TRP A 155 -29.57 5.97 11.88
N LEU A 156 -30.38 6.95 11.45
CA LEU A 156 -31.69 7.22 12.03
C LEU A 156 -32.64 6.03 11.77
N ALA A 157 -33.29 5.47 12.79
CA ALA A 157 -34.48 4.64 12.56
C ALA A 157 -35.57 4.84 13.60
N PRO A 158 -36.81 4.97 13.10
CA PRO A 158 -37.94 4.43 13.83
C PRO A 158 -38.99 3.70 12.96
N ALA A 159 -38.88 3.68 11.63
CA ALA A 159 -39.88 3.06 10.75
C ALA A 159 -39.48 1.63 10.33
N PRO A 160 -40.36 0.61 10.47
CA PRO A 160 -40.11 -0.78 10.08
C PRO A 160 -39.63 -0.97 8.64
N GLU A 161 -40.09 -0.12 7.72
CA GLU A 161 -39.74 -0.17 6.29
C GLU A 161 -38.26 0.11 6.04
N ASN A 162 -37.68 1.09 6.74
CA ASN A 162 -36.26 1.44 6.59
C ASN A 162 -35.34 0.33 7.11
N ALA A 163 -35.80 -0.42 8.11
CA ALA A 163 -35.08 -1.55 8.67
C ALA A 163 -35.04 -2.74 7.69
N LYS A 164 -36.16 -3.02 7.02
CA LYS A 164 -36.26 -4.03 5.95
C LYS A 164 -35.35 -3.69 4.78
N ILE A 165 -35.40 -2.44 4.29
CA ILE A 165 -34.57 -1.97 3.18
C ILE A 165 -33.08 -2.14 3.49
N LEU A 166 -32.64 -1.77 4.70
CA LEU A 166 -31.23 -1.81 5.03
C LEU A 166 -30.69 -3.24 5.20
N ALA A 167 -31.43 -4.11 5.91
CA ALA A 167 -31.09 -5.53 6.00
C ALA A 167 -31.10 -6.19 4.61
N GLY A 168 -32.10 -5.84 3.79
CA GLY A 168 -32.22 -6.23 2.40
C GLY A 168 -31.02 -5.86 1.53
N ARG A 169 -30.51 -4.63 1.66
CA ARG A 169 -29.32 -4.17 0.94
C ARG A 169 -28.06 -4.93 1.33
N ILE A 170 -27.91 -5.31 2.61
CA ILE A 170 -26.77 -6.11 3.08
C ILE A 170 -26.85 -7.54 2.52
N ILE A 171 -28.05 -8.15 2.53
CA ILE A 171 -28.29 -9.46 1.92
C ILE A 171 -28.00 -9.42 0.42
N ALA A 172 -28.55 -8.45 -0.29
CA ALA A 172 -28.34 -8.26 -1.73
C ALA A 172 -26.85 -8.07 -2.07
N LYS A 173 -26.12 -7.30 -1.26
CA LYS A 173 -24.67 -7.13 -1.42
C LYS A 173 -23.90 -8.44 -1.20
N ALA A 174 -24.18 -9.18 -0.13
CA ALA A 174 -23.51 -10.46 0.12
C ALA A 174 -23.76 -11.46 -1.01
N ILE A 175 -24.99 -11.51 -1.53
CA ILE A 175 -25.37 -12.31 -2.71
C ILE A 175 -24.59 -11.86 -3.96
N ALA A 176 -24.51 -10.54 -4.21
CA ALA A 176 -23.80 -9.98 -5.36
C ALA A 176 -22.27 -10.22 -5.30
N ASP A 177 -21.67 -10.06 -4.12
CA ASP A 177 -20.24 -10.29 -3.89
C ASP A 177 -19.91 -11.78 -4.11
N LYS A 178 -20.74 -12.70 -3.58
CA LYS A 178 -20.57 -14.15 -3.80
C LYS A 178 -20.81 -14.55 -5.25
N LYS A 179 -21.83 -13.99 -5.91
CA LYS A 179 -22.07 -14.19 -7.36
C LYS A 179 -20.86 -13.73 -8.19
N THR A 180 -20.25 -12.61 -7.83
CA THR A 180 -19.03 -12.10 -8.47
C THR A 180 -17.85 -13.04 -8.25
N GLN A 181 -17.66 -13.57 -7.03
CA GLN A 181 -16.61 -14.53 -6.72
C GLN A 181 -16.77 -15.82 -7.54
N VAL A 182 -17.99 -16.35 -7.62
CA VAL A 182 -18.27 -17.57 -8.40
C VAL A 182 -18.13 -17.32 -9.91
N ASN A 183 -18.58 -16.17 -10.40
CA ASN A 183 -18.37 -15.78 -11.80
C ASN A 183 -16.89 -15.74 -12.17
N ASN A 184 -16.05 -15.17 -11.29
CA ASN A 184 -14.61 -15.13 -11.51
C ASN A 184 -14.00 -16.54 -11.52
N ALA A 185 -14.45 -17.42 -10.62
CA ALA A 185 -13.99 -18.81 -10.58
C ALA A 185 -14.42 -19.61 -11.82
N ILE A 186 -15.64 -19.37 -12.34
CA ILE A 186 -16.13 -19.96 -13.59
C ILE A 186 -15.32 -19.44 -14.78
N GLN A 187 -15.03 -18.14 -14.84
CA GLN A 187 -14.19 -17.56 -15.89
C GLN A 187 -12.75 -18.10 -15.84
N GLN A 188 -12.20 -18.33 -14.64
CA GLN A 188 -10.90 -19.00 -14.47
C GLN A 188 -10.92 -20.44 -14.98
N ALA A 189 -11.98 -21.19 -14.67
CA ALA A 189 -12.16 -22.55 -15.15
C ALA A 189 -12.31 -22.62 -16.69
N ILE A 190 -13.03 -21.67 -17.27
CA ILE A 190 -13.23 -21.54 -18.73
C ILE A 190 -11.90 -21.34 -19.48
N VAL A 191 -10.95 -20.63 -18.89
CA VAL A 191 -9.62 -20.40 -19.50
C VAL A 191 -8.55 -21.42 -19.06
N GLY A 192 -8.96 -22.53 -18.43
CA GLY A 192 -8.07 -23.62 -18.03
C GLY A 192 -7.17 -23.32 -16.83
N GLN A 193 -7.49 -22.31 -16.01
CA GLN A 193 -6.79 -22.03 -14.76
C GLN A 193 -7.29 -22.92 -13.62
N GLN A 194 -6.40 -23.25 -12.67
CA GLN A 194 -6.77 -23.98 -11.47
C GLN A 194 -7.78 -23.16 -10.65
N ILE A 195 -8.91 -23.78 -10.32
CA ILE A 195 -9.98 -23.14 -9.53
C ILE A 195 -9.51 -23.07 -8.08
N ASN A 196 -9.29 -21.87 -7.56
CA ASN A 196 -9.04 -21.70 -6.12
C ASN A 196 -10.29 -22.14 -5.34
N SER A 197 -10.10 -22.95 -4.28
CA SER A 197 -11.21 -23.53 -3.51
C SER A 197 -12.20 -22.46 -3.04
N PHE A 198 -13.50 -22.77 -3.07
CA PHE A 198 -14.59 -21.88 -2.67
C PHE A 198 -14.70 -21.64 -1.14
N SER A 199 -13.68 -22.02 -0.35
CA SER A 199 -13.74 -21.96 1.11
C SER A 199 -13.61 -20.52 1.63
N ASP A 200 -14.66 -20.06 2.31
CA ASP A 200 -14.55 -18.95 3.26
C ASP A 200 -14.11 -19.54 4.61
N THR A 201 -12.81 -19.51 4.91
CA THR A 201 -12.39 -19.58 6.32
C THR A 201 -11.93 -18.18 6.71
N PRO A 202 -12.56 -17.52 7.69
CA PRO A 202 -11.89 -16.46 8.42
C PRO A 202 -10.65 -17.10 9.04
N THR A 203 -9.49 -16.52 8.80
CA THR A 203 -8.23 -16.87 9.45
C THR A 203 -8.40 -16.80 10.97
N ASN A 204 -8.74 -17.92 11.59
CA ASN A 204 -8.26 -18.27 12.92
C ASN A 204 -7.05 -19.16 12.71
N ASP A 205 -5.88 -18.53 12.81
CA ASP A 205 -4.63 -19.21 13.09
C ASP A 205 -4.82 -20.11 14.31
N ASN A 206 -4.68 -21.42 14.11
CA ASN A 206 -4.02 -22.35 15.04
C ASN A 206 -3.94 -23.78 14.46
N SER A 207 -3.63 -23.88 13.17
CA SER A 207 -2.99 -25.08 12.64
C SER A 207 -2.01 -24.60 11.60
N THR A 208 -0.73 -24.83 11.83
CA THR A 208 0.37 -24.52 10.92
C THR A 208 0.41 -25.57 9.79
N PRO A 209 0.08 -25.21 8.55
CA PRO A 209 0.76 -25.75 7.40
C PRO A 209 1.71 -24.69 6.84
N SER A 210 2.84 -25.15 6.30
CA SER A 210 3.97 -24.36 5.79
C SER A 210 3.57 -23.23 4.82
N ASN A 211 3.38 -22.01 5.35
CA ASN A 211 3.10 -20.79 4.57
C ASN A 211 4.23 -20.35 3.62
N GLY A 212 5.43 -20.93 3.73
CA GLY A 212 6.59 -20.55 2.91
C GLY A 212 6.40 -20.77 1.40
N ASN A 213 5.65 -21.81 1.01
CA ASN A 213 5.56 -22.20 -0.41
C ASN A 213 4.74 -21.22 -1.26
N ASN A 214 3.66 -20.63 -0.71
CA ASN A 214 2.80 -19.69 -1.43
C ASN A 214 3.49 -18.33 -1.66
N SER A 215 4.31 -17.88 -0.70
CA SER A 215 5.08 -16.63 -0.84
C SER A 215 6.19 -16.74 -1.88
N LEU A 216 6.91 -17.86 -1.92
CA LEU A 216 7.93 -18.12 -2.95
C LEU A 216 7.30 -18.25 -4.35
N GLU A 217 6.13 -18.89 -4.46
CA GLU A 217 5.38 -18.95 -5.72
C GLU A 217 4.98 -17.54 -6.20
N LYS A 218 4.47 -16.67 -5.32
CA LYS A 218 4.14 -15.28 -5.69
C LYS A 218 5.36 -14.48 -6.16
N LEU A 219 6.52 -14.65 -5.52
CA LEU A 219 7.77 -14.04 -5.97
C LEU A 219 8.16 -14.49 -7.38
N GLU A 220 8.00 -15.77 -7.68
CA GLU A 220 8.27 -16.31 -9.01
C GLU A 220 7.28 -15.79 -10.05
N LEU A 221 5.98 -15.81 -9.74
CA LEU A 221 4.92 -15.27 -10.61
C LEU A 221 5.09 -13.76 -10.86
N ALA A 222 5.70 -13.02 -9.92
CA ALA A 222 5.97 -11.60 -10.07
C ALA A 222 7.06 -11.26 -11.10
N LYS A 223 7.84 -12.25 -11.57
CA LYS A 223 8.74 -12.06 -12.72
C LYS A 223 7.97 -11.70 -14.00
N ASP A 224 6.71 -12.13 -14.13
CA ASP A 224 5.82 -11.61 -15.17
C ASP A 224 5.35 -10.19 -14.80
N ARG A 225 6.19 -9.22 -15.16
CA ARG A 225 5.92 -7.79 -14.97
C ARG A 225 4.66 -7.32 -15.69
N THR A 226 4.28 -7.96 -16.80
CA THR A 226 3.05 -7.62 -17.52
C THR A 226 1.83 -8.01 -16.70
N ARG A 227 1.85 -9.19 -16.07
CA ARG A 227 0.81 -9.63 -15.14
C ARG A 227 0.71 -8.72 -13.92
N VAL A 228 1.84 -8.36 -13.30
CA VAL A 228 1.86 -7.44 -12.14
C VAL A 228 1.29 -6.07 -12.53
N TYR A 229 1.69 -5.53 -13.69
CA TYR A 229 1.14 -4.27 -14.22
C TYR A 229 -0.37 -4.36 -14.47
N LYS A 230 -0.85 -5.42 -15.14
CA LYS A 230 -2.29 -5.63 -15.37
C LYS A 230 -3.07 -5.74 -14.07
N LEU A 231 -2.51 -6.37 -13.05
CA LEU A 231 -3.09 -6.45 -11.71
C LEU A 231 -3.22 -5.06 -11.08
N PHE A 232 -2.14 -4.27 -11.08
CA PHE A 232 -2.20 -2.90 -10.56
C PHE A 232 -3.15 -2.02 -11.36
N MET A 233 -3.17 -2.13 -12.68
CA MET A 233 -4.11 -1.41 -13.53
C MET A 233 -5.56 -1.74 -13.19
N LYS A 234 -5.90 -3.03 -13.08
CA LYS A 234 -7.24 -3.48 -12.69
C LYS A 234 -7.63 -2.93 -11.32
N ASN A 235 -6.71 -3.02 -10.34
CA ASN A 235 -6.95 -2.48 -9.01
C ASN A 235 -7.13 -0.96 -9.02
N ALA A 236 -6.35 -0.25 -9.83
CA ALA A 236 -6.44 1.20 -9.93
C ALA A 236 -7.82 1.63 -10.49
N LEU A 237 -8.26 0.97 -11.56
CA LEU A 237 -9.58 1.20 -12.16
C LEU A 237 -10.71 0.91 -11.18
N ASN A 238 -10.64 -0.20 -10.44
CA ASN A 238 -11.63 -0.55 -9.41
C ASN A 238 -11.69 0.48 -8.26
N LEU A 239 -10.59 1.20 -8.01
CA LEU A 239 -10.51 2.26 -7.01
C LEU A 239 -10.84 3.65 -7.57
N GLY A 240 -11.26 3.75 -8.83
CA GLY A 240 -11.73 4.99 -9.46
C GLY A 240 -10.64 5.82 -10.17
N ALA A 241 -9.51 5.21 -10.57
CA ALA A 241 -8.46 5.90 -11.31
C ALA A 241 -8.91 6.49 -12.66
N ALA A 242 -10.01 5.99 -13.23
CA ALA A 242 -10.62 6.52 -14.46
C ALA A 242 -11.00 8.02 -14.36
N ASN A 243 -11.19 8.54 -13.15
CA ASN A 243 -11.53 9.95 -12.91
C ASN A 243 -10.29 10.83 -12.68
N GLY A 244 -9.13 10.45 -13.23
CA GLY A 244 -7.86 11.16 -13.04
C GLY A 244 -7.27 11.02 -11.63
N LYS A 245 -7.76 10.08 -10.82
CA LYS A 245 -7.27 9.84 -9.46
C LYS A 245 -6.02 8.99 -9.46
N LEU A 246 -4.97 9.49 -8.81
CA LEU A 246 -3.73 8.77 -8.52
C LEU A 246 -3.89 7.93 -7.26
N VAL A 247 -4.60 6.81 -7.39
CA VAL A 247 -5.08 6.00 -6.25
C VAL A 247 -3.99 5.31 -5.46
N PHE A 248 -2.83 5.02 -6.08
CA PHE A 248 -1.68 4.44 -5.37
C PHE A 248 -0.77 5.51 -4.81
N LEU A 249 -0.50 6.58 -5.58
CA LEU A 249 0.27 7.72 -5.09
C LEU A 249 -0.39 8.39 -3.87
N TYR A 250 -1.71 8.51 -3.86
CA TYR A 250 -2.48 9.09 -2.74
C TYR A 250 -3.27 8.02 -1.97
N GLN A 251 -2.71 6.80 -1.84
CA GLN A 251 -3.34 5.75 -1.05
C GLN A 251 -3.51 6.15 0.42
N GLY A 252 -2.53 6.91 0.94
CA GLY A 252 -2.52 7.42 2.31
C GLY A 252 -1.97 6.41 3.31
N VAL A 253 -1.23 6.89 4.30
CA VAL A 253 -0.65 6.06 5.37
C VAL A 253 -1.71 5.32 6.18
N GLN A 254 -2.96 5.80 6.21
CA GLN A 254 -4.07 5.15 6.91
C GLN A 254 -4.40 3.74 6.38
N LYS A 255 -4.06 3.45 5.12
CA LYS A 255 -4.22 2.12 4.51
C LYS A 255 -2.94 1.27 4.56
N SER A 256 -1.88 1.79 5.16
CA SER A 256 -0.61 1.07 5.30
C SER A 256 -0.69 0.06 6.44
N PRO A 257 -0.34 -1.22 6.22
CA PRO A 257 -0.17 -2.17 7.34
C PRO A 257 1.01 -1.77 8.23
N TYR A 258 1.90 -0.90 7.75
CA TYR A 258 3.10 -0.48 8.46
C TYR A 258 2.94 0.82 9.26
N LYS A 259 1.75 1.44 9.26
CA LYS A 259 1.50 2.71 9.97
C LYS A 259 1.91 2.66 11.43
N GLN A 260 1.57 1.58 12.13
CA GLN A 260 1.88 1.42 13.55
C GLN A 260 3.40 1.33 13.84
N HIS A 261 4.20 1.03 12.82
CA HIS A 261 5.65 0.88 12.94
C HIS A 261 6.42 2.21 12.85
N ILE A 262 5.77 3.29 12.42
CA ILE A 262 6.42 4.59 12.16
C ILE A 262 7.14 5.12 13.42
N LYS A 263 6.56 4.89 14.60
CA LYS A 263 7.16 5.33 15.87
C LYS A 263 8.50 4.65 16.14
N GLN A 264 8.68 3.39 15.72
CA GLN A 264 9.92 2.62 15.90
C GLN A 264 10.91 2.80 14.76
N TYR A 265 10.60 3.58 13.72
CA TYR A 265 11.53 3.77 12.59
C TYR A 265 12.90 4.31 13.02
N PRO A 266 13.00 5.35 13.88
CA PRO A 266 14.31 5.82 14.33
C PRO A 266 15.14 4.72 15.00
N GLU A 267 14.56 4.00 15.96
CA GLU A 267 15.25 2.90 16.66
C GLU A 267 15.74 1.83 15.67
N ARG A 268 14.88 1.38 14.76
CA ARG A 268 15.23 0.36 13.74
C ARG A 268 16.33 0.82 12.78
N LEU A 269 16.40 2.11 12.48
CA LEU A 269 17.49 2.68 11.66
C LEU A 269 18.83 2.76 12.39
N THR A 270 18.88 2.45 13.69
CA THR A 270 20.14 2.30 14.44
C THR A 270 20.61 0.85 14.54
N GLU A 271 19.76 -0.12 14.17
CA GLU A 271 20.08 -1.55 14.20
C GLU A 271 21.15 -1.90 13.15
N LYS A 272 22.03 -2.84 13.51
CA LYS A 272 23.05 -3.42 12.62
C LYS A 272 22.84 -4.93 12.53
N PRO A 273 23.25 -5.58 11.42
CA PRO A 273 23.33 -7.04 11.39
C PRO A 273 24.30 -7.52 12.48
N ASP A 274 23.92 -8.57 13.19
CA ASP A 274 24.72 -9.17 14.27
C ASP A 274 25.76 -10.19 13.76
N GLY A 275 25.68 -10.56 12.48
CA GLY A 275 26.58 -11.52 11.84
C GLY A 275 26.26 -12.99 12.14
N ALA A 276 25.28 -13.26 13.01
CA ALA A 276 24.88 -14.61 13.41
C ALA A 276 23.45 -14.93 12.99
N ASN A 277 22.48 -14.13 13.46
CA ASN A 277 21.05 -14.31 13.15
C ASN A 277 20.60 -13.44 11.99
N VAL A 278 21.24 -12.28 11.83
CA VAL A 278 21.00 -11.31 10.76
C VAL A 278 22.34 -10.93 10.13
N ILE A 279 22.46 -11.20 8.83
CA ILE A 279 23.64 -10.87 8.02
C ILE A 279 23.33 -9.75 7.01
N SER A 280 24.36 -9.24 6.34
CA SER A 280 24.23 -8.39 5.15
C SER A 280 24.59 -9.16 3.88
N SER A 281 24.60 -8.51 2.72
CA SER A 281 25.07 -9.08 1.46
C SER A 281 26.59 -9.33 1.41
N GLY A 282 27.37 -8.76 2.33
CA GLY A 282 28.84 -8.81 2.30
C GLY A 282 29.46 -7.72 1.42
N GLU A 283 30.77 -7.80 1.19
CA GLU A 283 31.51 -6.85 0.34
C GLU A 283 31.29 -7.07 -1.15
N THR A 284 31.15 -8.34 -1.54
CA THR A 284 30.86 -8.74 -2.91
C THR A 284 29.70 -9.72 -2.93
N ILE A 285 28.92 -9.68 -4.01
CA ILE A 285 27.84 -10.62 -4.26
C ILE A 285 27.78 -10.93 -5.75
N VAL A 286 27.60 -12.20 -6.09
CA VAL A 286 27.30 -12.63 -7.46
C VAL A 286 25.78 -12.59 -7.61
N LEU A 287 25.28 -11.77 -8.53
CA LEU A 287 23.84 -11.60 -8.74
C LEU A 287 23.22 -12.89 -9.26
N LYS A 288 22.15 -13.37 -8.61
CA LYS A 288 21.44 -14.57 -9.04
C LYS A 288 20.90 -14.42 -10.46
N GLY A 289 21.03 -15.47 -11.25
CA GLY A 289 20.65 -15.47 -12.67
C GLY A 289 21.64 -14.76 -13.60
N SER A 290 22.83 -14.39 -13.11
CA SER A 290 23.90 -13.82 -13.92
C SER A 290 25.29 -14.23 -13.38
N ASN A 291 26.35 -13.94 -14.15
CA ASN A 291 27.74 -14.06 -13.68
C ASN A 291 28.32 -12.71 -13.24
N LYS A 292 27.46 -11.70 -12.99
CA LYS A 292 27.91 -10.36 -12.61
C LYS A 292 28.21 -10.32 -11.13
N THR A 293 29.47 -10.04 -10.79
CA THR A 293 29.90 -9.70 -9.43
C THR A 293 29.68 -8.21 -9.19
N VAL A 294 28.94 -7.89 -8.13
CA VAL A 294 28.78 -6.53 -7.60
C VAL A 294 29.72 -6.37 -6.41
N THR A 295 30.43 -5.24 -6.36
CA THR A 295 31.27 -4.84 -5.24
C THR A 295 30.68 -3.62 -4.57
N PHE A 296 30.37 -3.73 -3.28
CA PHE A 296 29.94 -2.60 -2.46
C PHE A 296 31.16 -1.75 -2.09
N THR A 297 31.08 -0.44 -2.35
CA THR A 297 32.17 0.51 -2.10
C THR A 297 31.86 1.41 -0.91
N PRO A 298 32.85 2.00 -0.22
CA PRO A 298 32.59 2.95 0.85
C PRO A 298 31.61 4.05 0.42
N TYR A 299 30.73 4.46 1.33
CA TYR A 299 29.77 5.53 1.05
C TYR A 299 30.50 6.82 0.61
N PRO A 300 30.06 7.51 -0.47
CA PRO A 300 30.86 8.58 -1.06
C PRO A 300 30.93 9.79 -0.13
N LYS A 301 32.05 10.53 -0.18
CA LYS A 301 32.26 11.74 0.61
C LYS A 301 31.26 12.83 0.22
N ILE A 302 31.00 13.77 1.14
CA ILE A 302 30.22 14.97 0.84
C ILE A 302 30.85 15.70 -0.36
N GLY A 303 30.03 16.12 -1.32
CA GLY A 303 30.50 16.79 -2.53
C GLY A 303 31.07 15.86 -3.60
N GLN A 304 31.03 14.55 -3.40
CA GLN A 304 31.51 13.56 -4.35
C GLN A 304 30.34 12.78 -4.96
N ILE A 305 30.27 12.75 -6.30
CA ILE A 305 29.39 11.86 -7.05
C ILE A 305 30.05 10.46 -7.10
N PRO A 306 29.38 9.38 -6.66
CA PRO A 306 29.90 8.01 -6.77
C PRO A 306 29.93 7.54 -8.22
N SER A 307 30.60 6.41 -8.46
CA SER A 307 30.37 5.64 -9.68
C SER A 307 28.94 5.11 -9.67
N ILE A 308 28.16 5.42 -10.71
CA ILE A 308 26.76 5.00 -10.86
C ILE A 308 26.69 3.99 -12.02
N ASP A 309 26.39 2.74 -11.70
CA ASP A 309 26.22 1.66 -12.66
C ASP A 309 24.94 1.87 -13.49
N LYS A 310 25.03 1.76 -14.82
CA LYS A 310 23.92 1.98 -15.76
C LYS A 310 23.04 0.73 -15.93
N SER A 311 22.74 0.02 -14.85
CA SER A 311 22.10 -1.30 -14.88
C SER A 311 20.59 -1.28 -14.63
N LEU A 312 19.96 -0.10 -14.58
CA LEU A 312 18.51 0.05 -14.42
C LEU A 312 17.73 -0.02 -15.75
N ASP A 313 18.31 -0.63 -16.78
CA ASP A 313 17.70 -0.78 -18.10
C ASP A 313 16.48 -1.72 -18.10
N PHE A 314 16.36 -2.58 -17.08
CA PHE A 314 15.16 -3.40 -16.91
C PHE A 314 13.91 -2.57 -16.62
N LEU A 315 14.01 -1.37 -16.04
CA LEU A 315 12.84 -0.55 -15.72
C LEU A 315 12.03 -0.21 -16.98
N HIS A 316 10.71 -0.08 -16.88
CA HIS A 316 9.90 0.30 -18.05
C HIS A 316 10.34 1.66 -18.63
N PRO A 317 10.29 1.88 -19.95
CA PRO A 317 10.69 3.16 -20.58
C PRO A 317 9.93 4.39 -20.08
N ASP A 318 8.79 4.23 -19.43
CA ASP A 318 8.06 5.34 -18.78
C ASP A 318 8.82 5.89 -17.57
N ILE A 319 9.68 5.10 -16.93
CA ILE A 319 10.62 5.57 -15.91
C ILE A 319 11.79 6.23 -16.63
N LYS A 320 11.77 7.57 -16.68
CA LYS A 320 12.70 8.39 -17.46
C LYS A 320 14.02 8.56 -16.73
N GLU A 321 13.96 8.79 -15.42
CA GLU A 321 15.12 8.91 -14.55
C GLU A 321 14.94 8.03 -13.32
N ALA A 322 15.99 7.32 -12.96
CA ALA A 322 16.03 6.49 -11.76
C ALA A 322 17.43 6.52 -11.16
N CYS A 323 17.50 6.50 -9.83
CA CYS A 323 18.71 6.19 -9.11
C CYS A 323 18.35 5.32 -7.90
N ILE A 324 19.15 4.29 -7.67
CA ILE A 324 19.01 3.36 -6.55
C ILE A 324 20.38 3.29 -5.87
N CYS A 325 20.38 3.32 -4.54
CA CYS A 325 21.56 3.08 -3.73
C CYS A 325 21.27 1.94 -2.76
N ILE A 326 21.95 0.81 -2.91
CA ILE A 326 21.78 -0.37 -2.07
C ILE A 326 22.93 -0.42 -1.07
N GLY A 327 22.59 -0.69 0.18
CA GLY A 327 23.56 -0.76 1.28
C GLY A 327 23.87 -2.18 1.71
N SER A 328 25.12 -2.42 2.09
CA SER A 328 25.57 -3.63 2.74
C SER A 328 26.54 -3.30 3.87
N PHE A 329 26.36 -3.90 5.05
CA PHE A 329 27.32 -3.78 6.14
C PHE A 329 28.51 -4.73 5.94
N VAL A 330 29.71 -4.17 6.02
CA VAL A 330 30.99 -4.88 5.99
C VAL A 330 31.85 -4.31 7.11
N ASP A 331 32.35 -5.18 7.99
CA ASP A 331 33.15 -4.78 9.18
C ASP A 331 32.48 -3.67 10.01
N GLY A 332 31.16 -3.76 10.18
CA GLY A 332 30.36 -2.81 10.95
C GLY A 332 30.12 -1.45 10.29
N GLN A 333 30.59 -1.25 9.04
CA GLN A 333 30.42 -0.04 8.24
C GLN A 333 29.49 -0.27 7.06
N ILE A 334 28.69 0.74 6.72
CA ILE A 334 27.84 0.69 5.52
C ILE A 334 28.69 0.95 4.26
N LYS A 335 28.74 -0.04 3.37
CA LYS A 335 29.21 0.09 1.98
C LYS A 335 27.99 0.12 1.05
N THR A 336 28.15 0.70 -0.13
CA THR A 336 27.05 0.94 -1.06
C THR A 336 27.37 0.63 -2.50
N HIS A 337 26.34 0.29 -3.26
CA HIS A 337 26.35 0.20 -4.71
C HIS A 337 25.28 1.12 -5.29
N TRP A 338 25.67 1.93 -6.28
CA TRP A 338 24.81 2.95 -6.88
C TRP A 338 24.46 2.55 -8.30
N LEU A 339 23.16 2.53 -8.60
CA LEU A 339 22.63 2.16 -9.90
C LEU A 339 21.80 3.31 -10.46
N GLY A 340 21.77 3.46 -11.78
CA GLY A 340 21.13 4.61 -12.42
C GLY A 340 20.59 4.35 -13.81
N ARG A 341 19.52 5.06 -14.12
CA ARG A 341 19.06 5.36 -15.48
C ARG A 341 18.93 6.86 -15.56
N ASN A 342 19.71 7.51 -16.43
CA ASN A 342 19.70 8.98 -16.55
C ASN A 342 19.80 9.68 -15.17
N ALA A 343 20.55 9.10 -14.23
CA ALA A 343 20.49 9.46 -12.81
C ALA A 343 20.90 10.90 -12.53
N LEU A 344 21.71 11.50 -13.40
CA LEU A 344 22.21 12.87 -13.34
C LEU A 344 21.48 13.83 -14.28
N ASN A 345 20.43 13.39 -14.99
CA ASN A 345 19.62 14.29 -15.79
C ASN A 345 18.73 15.13 -14.86
N LYS A 346 18.87 16.45 -14.93
CA LYS A 346 18.05 17.36 -14.13
C LYS A 346 16.64 17.46 -14.70
N GLY A 347 15.65 17.50 -13.82
CA GLY A 347 14.24 17.60 -14.19
C GLY A 347 13.39 18.11 -13.04
N GLN A 348 12.10 18.33 -13.30
CA GLN A 348 11.15 18.66 -12.25
C GLN A 348 10.90 17.41 -11.40
N PHE A 349 11.40 17.40 -10.17
CA PHE A 349 11.08 16.36 -9.18
C PHE A 349 9.93 16.78 -8.24
N TRP A 350 9.23 17.86 -8.59
CA TRP A 350 7.98 18.29 -7.96
C TRP A 350 8.09 18.35 -6.42
N SER A 351 7.04 17.90 -5.73
CA SER A 351 6.96 17.89 -4.27
C SER A 351 7.97 16.95 -3.58
N ALA A 352 8.64 16.05 -4.31
CA ALA A 352 9.66 15.19 -3.70
C ALA A 352 10.85 16.01 -3.16
N THR A 353 11.07 17.21 -3.69
CA THR A 353 12.13 18.13 -3.25
C THR A 353 11.83 18.87 -1.95
N LYS A 354 10.61 18.81 -1.42
CA LYS A 354 10.18 19.60 -0.24
C LYS A 354 10.88 19.19 1.06
N ILE A 355 11.48 18.00 1.10
CA ILE A 355 12.27 17.54 2.25
C ILE A 355 13.60 18.28 2.37
N LEU A 356 14.15 18.79 1.27
CA LEU A 356 15.46 19.46 1.23
C LEU A 356 15.55 20.70 2.14
N PRO A 357 14.62 21.69 2.08
CA PRO A 357 14.66 22.82 3.01
C PRO A 357 14.51 22.41 4.47
N ILE A 358 13.76 21.35 4.78
CA ILE A 358 13.62 20.84 6.17
C ILE A 358 14.94 20.29 6.67
N LEU A 359 15.63 19.47 5.86
CA LEU A 359 16.96 18.95 6.22
C LEU A 359 18.01 20.06 6.35
N ASN A 360 17.95 21.09 5.50
CA ASN A 360 18.83 22.26 5.61
C ASN A 360 18.65 23.01 6.94
N ILE A 361 17.41 23.19 7.38
CA ILE A 361 17.08 23.80 8.67
C ILE A 361 17.72 23.01 9.81
N LEU A 362 17.58 21.68 9.82
CA LEU A 362 18.19 20.84 10.85
C LEU A 362 19.70 20.97 10.86
N SER A 363 20.35 20.87 9.70
CA SER A 363 21.79 21.08 9.54
C SER A 363 22.25 22.42 10.13
N LYS A 364 21.50 23.50 9.90
CA LYS A 364 21.83 24.83 10.42
C LYS A 364 21.62 24.97 11.93
N ILE A 365 20.48 24.50 12.41
CA ILE A 365 20.14 24.56 13.84
C ILE A 365 21.16 23.75 14.62
N ASN A 366 21.37 22.50 14.25
CA ASN A 366 22.22 21.60 15.01
C ASN A 366 23.71 21.93 14.89
N SER A 367 24.17 22.56 13.79
CA SER A 367 25.52 23.13 13.72
C SER A 367 25.76 24.22 14.77
N LYS A 368 24.75 25.05 15.09
CA LYS A 368 24.86 26.17 16.04
C LYS A 368 24.44 25.80 17.46
N PHE A 369 23.50 24.86 17.57
CA PHE A 369 22.82 24.45 18.79
C PHE A 369 22.68 22.92 18.78
N PRO A 370 23.79 22.17 19.00
CA PRO A 370 23.81 20.71 18.87
C PRO A 370 22.81 20.02 19.80
N ASP A 371 22.58 20.56 21.00
CA ASP A 371 21.65 19.97 21.97
C ASP A 371 20.19 20.43 21.76
N SER A 372 19.89 21.22 20.72
CA SER A 372 18.51 21.65 20.42
C SER A 372 17.84 20.59 19.56
N ASP A 373 16.84 19.94 20.14
CA ASP A 373 16.01 18.94 19.49
C ASP A 373 14.79 19.62 18.85
N ILE A 374 14.54 19.27 17.59
CA ILE A 374 13.47 19.86 16.78
C ILE A 374 12.07 19.52 17.31
N ASP A 375 11.90 18.44 18.07
CA ASP A 375 10.61 18.11 18.73
C ASP A 375 10.20 19.20 19.74
N ASN A 376 11.17 19.93 20.31
CA ASN A 376 10.91 21.04 21.24
C ASN A 376 10.68 22.38 20.52
N CYS A 377 10.75 22.40 19.19
CA CYS A 377 10.77 23.63 18.41
C CYS A 377 9.39 23.99 17.86
N LEU A 378 9.10 25.29 17.89
CA LEU A 378 7.89 25.90 17.34
C LEU A 378 8.24 26.83 16.18
N ILE A 379 7.39 26.86 15.16
CA ILE A 379 7.35 27.93 14.16
C ILE A 379 6.45 29.05 14.69
N LYS A 380 7.00 30.26 14.74
CA LYS A 380 6.28 31.50 15.11
C LYS A 380 6.18 32.44 13.91
N ASP A 381 5.06 33.15 13.80
CA ASP A 381 4.95 34.31 12.92
C ASP A 381 5.48 35.55 13.66
N GLN A 382 6.52 36.19 13.14
CA GLN A 382 7.07 37.42 13.71
C GLN A 382 6.01 38.53 13.79
N ASN A 383 5.08 38.56 12.84
CA ASN A 383 4.00 39.53 12.80
C ASN A 383 2.84 39.16 13.75
N LYS A 384 2.94 38.04 14.47
CA LYS A 384 1.95 37.51 15.41
C LYS A 384 0.55 37.36 14.82
N ARG A 385 0.42 37.17 13.50
CA ARG A 385 -0.88 37.00 12.82
C ARG A 385 -1.39 35.57 12.88
N LYS A 386 -0.49 34.62 13.14
CA LYS A 386 -0.80 33.19 13.29
C LYS A 386 -0.33 32.66 14.65
N LYS A 387 -1.03 31.65 15.15
CA LYS A 387 -0.58 30.90 16.35
C LYS A 387 0.75 30.20 16.07
N ASN A 388 1.39 29.72 17.14
CA ASN A 388 2.62 28.94 17.03
C ASN A 388 2.29 27.49 16.66
N TYR A 389 3.15 26.84 15.88
CA TYR A 389 2.96 25.46 15.43
C TYR A 389 4.21 24.62 15.72
N PRO A 390 4.08 23.38 16.23
CA PRO A 390 5.20 22.46 16.31
C PRO A 390 5.84 22.23 14.93
N VAL A 391 7.17 22.19 14.87
CA VAL A 391 7.89 21.94 13.61
C VAL A 391 7.51 20.56 13.05
N TYR A 392 7.35 19.56 13.92
CA TYR A 392 6.94 18.21 13.54
C TYR A 392 5.61 18.17 12.78
N ASP A 393 4.57 18.85 13.28
CA ASP A 393 3.24 18.85 12.66
C ASP A 393 3.29 19.46 11.23
N LEU A 394 4.06 20.52 11.07
CA LEU A 394 4.27 21.15 9.76
C LEU A 394 5.08 20.24 8.81
N ALA A 395 6.05 19.49 9.33
CA ALA A 395 6.76 18.48 8.54
C ALA A 395 5.81 17.34 8.12
N VAL A 396 4.89 16.92 8.99
CA VAL A 396 3.86 15.93 8.66
C VAL A 396 2.93 16.45 7.55
N ASP A 397 2.50 17.72 7.58
CA ASP A 397 1.67 18.30 6.51
C ASP A 397 2.40 18.35 5.16
N VAL A 398 3.70 18.67 5.16
CA VAL A 398 4.51 18.66 3.94
C VAL A 398 4.51 17.27 3.29
N VAL A 399 4.54 16.21 4.10
CA VAL A 399 4.73 14.83 3.63
C VAL A 399 3.38 14.12 3.38
N SER A 400 2.45 14.17 4.32
CA SER A 400 1.22 13.37 4.32
C SER A 400 0.10 13.91 3.43
N TYR A 401 0.12 15.21 3.09
CA TYR A 401 -0.99 15.92 2.44
C TYR A 401 -2.30 15.87 3.24
N GLY A 402 -2.20 15.71 4.57
CA GLY A 402 -3.36 15.79 5.45
C GLY A 402 -3.91 17.21 5.61
N ASP A 403 -3.09 18.23 5.30
CA ASP A 403 -3.40 19.66 5.38
C ASP A 403 -4.05 20.06 6.72
N ALA A 404 -3.55 19.51 7.83
CA ALA A 404 -4.11 19.72 9.16
C ALA A 404 -3.87 21.16 9.67
N VAL A 405 -2.76 21.77 9.26
CA VAL A 405 -2.41 23.17 9.53
C VAL A 405 -2.54 24.02 8.27
N ALA A 406 -1.93 23.59 7.18
CA ALA A 406 -1.97 24.26 5.89
C ALA A 406 -1.53 23.32 4.75
N THR A 407 -1.70 23.77 3.51
CA THR A 407 -1.33 22.98 2.33
C THR A 407 0.16 22.61 2.34
N SER A 408 0.47 21.38 1.92
CA SER A 408 1.87 20.91 1.74
C SER A 408 2.75 21.91 0.95
N ASN A 409 2.21 22.58 -0.07
CA ASN A 409 2.93 23.56 -0.88
C ASN A 409 3.28 24.83 -0.08
N SER A 410 2.30 25.43 0.60
CA SER A 410 2.51 26.68 1.36
C SER A 410 3.43 26.48 2.57
N VAL A 411 3.33 25.33 3.24
CA VAL A 411 4.24 24.97 4.35
C VAL A 411 5.66 24.73 3.84
N ALA A 412 5.84 24.01 2.74
CA ALA A 412 7.16 23.82 2.16
C ALA A 412 7.78 25.14 1.64
N ALA A 413 6.95 26.04 1.10
CA ALA A 413 7.38 27.38 0.72
C ALA A 413 7.83 28.20 1.94
N MET A 414 7.16 28.05 3.09
CA MET A 414 7.60 28.62 4.37
C MET A 414 8.93 28.03 4.85
N PHE A 415 9.14 26.71 4.77
CA PHE A 415 10.44 26.12 5.13
C PHE A 415 11.59 26.64 4.25
N LYS A 416 11.34 26.94 2.97
CA LYS A 416 12.32 27.61 2.11
C LYS A 416 12.69 29.02 2.58
N ARG A 417 11.91 29.66 3.47
CA ARG A 417 12.21 31.01 3.97
C ARG A 417 13.37 31.04 4.96
N PHE A 418 13.85 29.91 5.48
CA PHE A 418 14.99 29.88 6.42
C PHE A 418 16.37 29.89 5.74
N GLU A 419 16.40 30.01 4.42
CA GLU A 419 17.62 30.18 3.62
C GLU A 419 17.29 31.00 2.37
N THR A 420 18.28 31.72 1.87
CA THR A 420 18.20 32.36 0.55
C THR A 420 18.08 31.28 -0.54
N ARG A 421 17.38 31.56 -1.64
CA ARG A 421 17.23 30.56 -2.72
C ARG A 421 18.59 30.11 -3.29
N PRO A 422 19.57 31.01 -3.56
CA PRO A 422 20.92 30.62 -3.95
C PRO A 422 21.67 29.85 -2.85
N GLY A 423 21.51 30.20 -1.58
CA GLY A 423 22.14 29.49 -0.46
C GLY A 423 21.66 28.05 -0.34
N LEU A 424 20.37 27.81 -0.54
CA LEU A 424 19.78 26.47 -0.49
C LEU A 424 20.24 25.62 -1.67
N GLU A 425 20.32 26.18 -2.87
CA GLU A 425 20.90 25.52 -4.04
C GLU A 425 22.38 25.14 -3.81
N LEU A 426 23.20 26.09 -3.37
CA LEU A 426 24.61 25.84 -3.05
C LEU A 426 24.77 24.77 -1.98
N TRP A 427 23.87 24.70 -1.00
CA TRP A 427 23.87 23.66 0.03
C TRP A 427 23.59 22.27 -0.57
N VAL A 428 22.62 22.15 -1.48
CA VAL A 428 22.34 20.90 -2.21
C VAL A 428 23.56 20.49 -3.05
N GLN A 429 24.11 21.41 -3.85
CA GLN A 429 25.29 21.18 -4.69
C GLN A 429 26.50 20.71 -3.87
N LYS A 430 26.77 21.37 -2.73
CA LYS A 430 27.87 20.98 -1.82
C LYS A 430 27.71 19.59 -1.25
N ILE A 431 26.48 19.16 -0.95
CA ILE A 431 26.23 17.83 -0.38
C ILE A 431 26.38 16.73 -1.43
N THR A 432 25.81 16.94 -2.61
CA THR A 432 25.73 15.91 -3.65
C THR A 432 26.94 15.89 -4.57
N GLY A 433 27.66 17.02 -4.69
CA GLY A 433 28.71 17.24 -5.68
C GLY A 433 28.18 17.59 -7.08
N ASN A 434 26.86 17.61 -7.25
CA ASN A 434 26.24 17.87 -8.54
C ASN A 434 26.01 19.37 -8.74
N ASN A 435 26.93 20.03 -9.45
CA ASN A 435 26.81 21.44 -9.80
C ASN A 435 25.83 21.70 -10.96
N ASN A 436 25.32 20.66 -11.62
CA ASN A 436 24.35 20.75 -12.72
C ASN A 436 22.90 20.60 -12.24
N LEU A 437 22.52 21.33 -11.18
CA LEU A 437 21.15 21.41 -10.68
C LEU A 437 20.75 22.87 -10.48
N GLU A 438 19.44 23.14 -10.48
CA GLU A 438 18.84 24.44 -10.18
C GLU A 438 17.80 24.26 -9.06
N PHE A 439 17.99 24.87 -7.90
CA PHE A 439 17.08 24.69 -6.77
C PHE A 439 16.67 26.01 -6.12
N ARG A 440 16.13 26.89 -6.96
CA ARG A 440 15.71 28.26 -6.60
C ARG A 440 14.21 28.49 -6.77
N GLY A 441 13.42 27.49 -7.15
CA GLY A 441 11.99 27.63 -7.44
C GLY A 441 11.07 27.55 -6.22
N GLY A 442 9.83 28.02 -6.38
CA GLY A 442 8.76 27.87 -5.38
C GLY A 442 8.00 26.54 -5.52
N TYR A 443 6.86 26.43 -4.82
CA TYR A 443 5.98 25.25 -4.87
C TYR A 443 4.56 25.59 -5.37
N GLY A 444 4.43 26.64 -6.20
CA GLY A 444 3.15 27.05 -6.77
C GLY A 444 2.23 27.86 -5.83
N GLU A 445 2.60 28.00 -4.56
CA GLU A 445 1.84 28.75 -3.55
C GLU A 445 2.75 29.70 -2.73
N PRO A 446 2.20 30.79 -2.17
CA PRO A 446 2.92 31.63 -1.22
C PRO A 446 3.25 30.86 0.06
N ALA A 447 4.21 31.38 0.84
CA ALA A 447 4.58 30.78 2.12
C ALA A 447 3.42 30.88 3.12
N PHE A 448 3.19 29.83 3.90
CA PHE A 448 2.17 29.84 4.96
C PHE A 448 2.41 30.96 6.00
N ILE A 449 3.68 31.23 6.32
CA ILE A 449 4.16 32.38 7.10
C ILE A 449 5.33 32.97 6.31
N ASP A 450 5.27 34.25 5.96
CA ASP A 450 6.31 34.89 5.12
C ASP A 450 7.62 35.18 5.87
N ASN A 451 7.50 35.51 7.17
CA ASN A 451 8.61 35.84 8.06
C ASN A 451 8.61 34.89 9.28
N PRO A 452 8.86 33.59 9.07
CA PRO A 452 8.80 32.62 10.16
C PRO A 452 10.05 32.68 11.05
N GLN A 453 9.89 32.28 12.31
CA GLN A 453 10.96 32.02 13.27
C GLN A 453 10.88 30.59 13.79
N ILE A 454 12.02 29.92 13.96
CA ILE A 454 12.10 28.69 14.74
C ILE A 454 12.50 29.05 16.17
N PHE A 455 11.69 28.67 17.13
CA PHE A 455 11.86 28.94 18.55
C PHE A 455 11.92 27.64 19.34
N ASP A 456 13.00 27.42 20.08
CA ASP A 456 13.14 26.30 21.02
C ASP A 456 12.35 26.62 22.28
N ALA A 457 11.22 25.95 22.49
CA ALA A 457 10.34 26.21 23.61
C ALA A 457 10.99 25.84 24.95
N LYS A 458 11.82 24.79 24.96
CA LYS A 458 12.50 24.30 26.17
C LYS A 458 13.62 25.25 26.59
N LYS A 459 14.37 25.81 25.63
CA LYS A 459 15.48 26.74 25.90
C LYS A 459 15.07 28.21 25.88
N GLY A 460 13.83 28.52 25.52
CA GLY A 460 13.31 29.89 25.47
C GLY A 460 13.99 30.79 24.44
N LYS A 461 14.55 30.25 23.34
CA LYS A 461 15.39 31.01 22.39
C LYS A 461 14.98 30.83 20.94
N VAL A 462 15.19 31.87 20.14
CA VAL A 462 15.06 31.80 18.67
C VAL A 462 16.30 31.12 18.10
N LEU A 463 16.12 30.06 17.33
CA LEU A 463 17.19 29.29 16.68
C LEU A 463 17.48 29.79 15.27
N LEU A 464 16.44 30.12 14.50
CA LEU A 464 16.55 30.64 13.14
C LEU A 464 15.46 31.68 12.86
N ASN A 465 15.80 32.65 12.02
CA ASN A 465 14.89 33.63 11.45
C ASN A 465 14.74 33.39 9.94
N ALA A 466 13.70 33.96 9.35
CA ALA A 466 13.57 34.07 7.91
C ALA A 466 14.80 34.77 7.29
N ALA A 467 15.29 34.24 6.18
CA ALA A 467 16.28 34.86 5.33
C ALA A 467 15.65 35.96 4.46
N ALA A 468 16.48 36.88 4.00
CA ALA A 468 16.06 37.90 3.05
C ALA A 468 15.50 37.25 1.76
N PRO A 469 14.41 37.78 1.18
CA PRO A 469 13.93 37.34 -0.13
C PRO A 469 15.03 37.47 -1.19
N THR A 470 15.12 36.47 -2.07
CA THR A 470 16.01 36.49 -3.24
C THR A 470 15.24 36.08 -4.48
N SER A 471 15.81 36.34 -5.66
CA SER A 471 15.20 35.98 -6.94
C SER A 471 14.84 34.48 -7.02
N ALA A 472 13.68 34.21 -7.60
CA ALA A 472 13.23 32.86 -7.89
C ALA A 472 13.90 32.31 -9.15
N GLY A 473 13.99 30.99 -9.24
CA GLY A 473 14.42 30.26 -10.43
C GLY A 473 13.65 28.94 -10.55
N ASN A 474 14.27 27.92 -11.14
CA ASN A 474 13.65 26.60 -11.28
C ASN A 474 13.91 25.67 -10.08
N ASN A 475 13.22 24.53 -10.03
CA ASN A 475 13.47 23.41 -9.11
C ASN A 475 13.86 22.14 -9.89
N LEU A 476 14.93 22.23 -10.67
CA LEU A 476 15.49 21.12 -11.44
C LEU A 476 16.58 20.41 -10.63
N VAL A 477 16.27 19.23 -10.11
CA VAL A 477 17.24 18.35 -9.44
C VAL A 477 17.31 17.02 -10.17
N THR A 478 18.20 16.12 -9.74
CA THR A 478 18.37 14.80 -10.36
C THR A 478 17.86 13.67 -9.46
N ALA A 479 17.65 12.48 -10.03
CA ALA A 479 17.31 11.29 -9.24
C ALA A 479 18.44 10.94 -8.26
N TYR A 480 19.70 11.14 -8.68
CA TYR A 480 20.86 11.00 -7.82
C TYR A 480 20.80 11.94 -6.60
N ASP A 481 20.49 13.22 -6.79
CA ASP A 481 20.46 14.19 -5.69
C ASP A 481 19.48 13.75 -4.59
N LEU A 482 18.27 13.33 -4.97
CA LEU A 482 17.27 12.89 -3.99
C LEU A 482 17.62 11.54 -3.37
N THR A 483 18.20 10.61 -4.14
CA THR A 483 18.70 9.33 -3.61
C THR A 483 19.81 9.56 -2.59
N ARG A 484 20.69 10.53 -2.85
CA ARG A 484 21.76 10.96 -1.94
C ARG A 484 21.20 11.50 -0.63
N PHE A 485 20.22 12.41 -0.67
CA PHE A 485 19.62 12.94 0.56
C PHE A 485 18.88 11.87 1.37
N ILE A 486 18.08 11.02 0.72
CA ILE A 486 17.30 10.01 1.44
C ILE A 486 18.18 8.88 2.01
N SER A 487 19.27 8.50 1.34
CA SER A 487 20.28 7.57 1.89
C SER A 487 21.05 8.19 3.05
N MET A 488 21.46 9.46 2.96
CA MET A 488 22.11 10.15 4.09
C MET A 488 21.20 10.27 5.31
N LEU A 489 19.87 10.40 5.11
CA LEU A 489 18.90 10.40 6.19
C LEU A 489 18.75 9.00 6.82
N GLY A 490 18.49 7.98 6.00
CA GLY A 490 18.24 6.62 6.49
C GLY A 490 19.47 5.97 7.13
N TRP A 491 20.66 6.17 6.57
CA TRP A 491 21.90 5.61 7.14
C TRP A 491 22.66 6.57 8.07
N HIS A 492 22.08 7.72 8.45
CA HIS A 492 22.78 8.72 9.27
C HIS A 492 23.51 8.13 10.50
N PRO A 493 22.92 7.21 11.29
CA PRO A 493 23.59 6.64 12.46
C PRO A 493 24.85 5.83 12.11
N HIS A 494 24.89 5.26 10.92
CA HIS A 494 25.92 4.33 10.47
C HIS A 494 27.03 4.99 9.64
N LEU A 495 26.80 6.22 9.17
CA LEU A 495 27.80 6.99 8.45
C LEU A 495 28.82 7.58 9.41
N ALA A 496 30.08 7.66 8.99
CA ALA A 496 31.09 8.44 9.71
C ALA A 496 30.72 9.93 9.71
N PRO A 497 31.10 10.73 10.72
CA PRO A 497 30.71 12.14 10.82
C PRO A 497 30.95 12.97 9.55
N ALA A 498 32.09 12.75 8.85
CA ALA A 498 32.43 13.44 7.62
C ALA A 498 31.56 13.06 6.39
N LEU A 499 30.73 12.02 6.52
CA LEU A 499 29.84 11.50 5.47
C LEU A 499 28.35 11.80 5.74
N ARG A 500 28.02 12.29 6.95
CA ARG A 500 26.65 12.58 7.40
C ARG A 500 26.10 13.88 6.81
N LEU A 501 24.80 14.11 6.99
CA LEU A 501 24.22 15.44 6.77
C LEU A 501 24.96 16.45 7.66
N PRO A 502 25.60 17.50 7.10
CA PRO A 502 26.44 18.41 7.87
C PRO A 502 25.72 19.00 9.08
N GLY A 503 26.30 18.86 10.27
CA GLY A 503 25.80 19.44 11.52
C GLY A 503 24.54 18.81 12.10
N ALA A 504 23.77 18.05 11.32
CA ALA A 504 22.54 17.43 11.79
C ALA A 504 22.82 16.44 12.92
N GLN A 505 22.03 16.50 13.99
CA GLN A 505 22.08 15.53 15.08
C GLN A 505 20.98 14.48 14.91
N TRP A 506 21.25 13.27 15.41
CA TRP A 506 20.32 12.15 15.27
C TRP A 506 18.96 12.45 15.90
N HIS A 507 18.92 12.96 17.15
CA HIS A 507 17.68 13.29 17.88
C HIS A 507 16.72 14.17 17.05
N SER A 508 17.22 15.17 16.33
CA SER A 508 16.41 16.00 15.43
C SER A 508 15.92 15.25 14.19
N LEU A 509 16.76 14.37 13.63
CA LEU A 509 16.42 13.61 12.41
C LEU A 509 15.34 12.57 12.66
N GLU A 510 15.25 12.02 13.88
CA GLU A 510 14.20 11.07 14.27
C GLU A 510 12.79 11.64 14.01
N SER A 511 12.61 12.93 14.30
CA SER A 511 11.35 13.66 14.05
C SER A 511 10.98 13.66 12.57
N ILE A 512 11.96 13.91 11.70
CA ILE A 512 11.74 13.94 10.25
C ILE A 512 11.53 12.54 9.70
N ILE A 513 12.23 11.54 10.23
CA ILE A 513 12.01 10.13 9.89
C ILE A 513 10.56 9.71 10.19
N ARG A 514 10.05 10.06 11.38
CA ARG A 514 8.65 9.78 11.75
C ARG A 514 7.68 10.52 10.82
N ALA A 515 7.93 11.80 10.52
CA ALA A 515 7.09 12.57 9.60
C ALA A 515 7.09 11.97 8.18
N MET A 516 8.26 11.59 7.64
CA MET A 516 8.38 10.96 6.33
C MET A 516 7.77 9.57 6.26
N GLY A 517 7.63 8.87 7.40
CA GLY A 517 6.86 7.64 7.49
C GLY A 517 5.37 7.81 7.20
N THR A 518 4.84 9.04 7.28
CA THR A 518 3.42 9.37 7.06
C THR A 518 3.05 9.71 5.62
N ASP A 519 4.01 9.68 4.68
CA ASP A 519 3.77 10.00 3.28
C ASP A 519 2.64 9.16 2.66
N ALA A 520 1.89 9.79 1.76
CA ALA A 520 0.72 9.17 1.17
C ALA A 520 1.05 8.08 0.13
N ALA A 521 2.23 8.14 -0.50
CA ALA A 521 2.61 7.16 -1.52
C ALA A 521 3.13 5.89 -0.87
N ARG A 522 2.35 4.82 -1.00
CA ARG A 522 2.63 3.52 -0.39
C ARG A 522 3.03 2.47 -1.43
N TYR A 523 3.79 2.85 -2.46
CA TYR A 523 4.24 1.90 -3.49
C TYR A 523 5.06 0.74 -2.92
N THR A 524 5.89 0.98 -1.90
CA THR A 524 6.61 -0.10 -1.21
C THR A 524 5.66 -1.07 -0.50
N ASP A 525 4.56 -0.60 0.08
CA ASP A 525 3.56 -1.48 0.70
C ASP A 525 2.87 -2.35 -0.35
N LEU A 526 2.53 -1.75 -1.50
CA LEU A 526 1.95 -2.46 -2.63
C LEU A 526 2.91 -3.50 -3.19
N ALA A 527 4.20 -3.18 -3.28
CA ALA A 527 5.26 -4.10 -3.67
C ALA A 527 5.33 -5.29 -2.70
N ILE A 528 5.44 -5.04 -1.40
CA ILE A 528 5.50 -6.11 -0.40
C ILE A 528 4.27 -7.04 -0.51
N LYS A 529 3.08 -6.46 -0.63
CA LYS A 529 1.83 -7.21 -0.76
C LYS A 529 1.76 -8.05 -2.03
N VAL A 530 2.10 -7.48 -3.19
CA VAL A 530 1.99 -8.21 -4.47
C VAL A 530 3.04 -9.32 -4.58
N LEU A 531 4.21 -9.11 -3.99
CA LEU A 531 5.27 -10.12 -3.91
C LEU A 531 4.95 -11.21 -2.87
N GLY A 532 3.98 -10.97 -1.98
CA GLY A 532 3.59 -11.92 -0.94
C GLY A 532 4.67 -12.11 0.13
N ILE A 533 5.49 -11.09 0.38
CA ILE A 533 6.61 -11.15 1.34
C ILE A 533 6.26 -10.48 2.69
N ASP A 534 5.01 -10.09 2.89
CA ASP A 534 4.56 -9.40 4.11
C ASP A 534 4.80 -10.21 5.39
N SER A 535 4.60 -11.53 5.34
CA SER A 535 4.90 -12.45 6.45
C SER A 535 6.37 -12.88 6.52
N LEU A 536 7.19 -12.51 5.52
CA LEU A 536 8.58 -12.89 5.37
C LEU A 536 9.55 -11.72 5.58
N ILE A 537 9.05 -10.57 6.03
CA ILE A 537 9.86 -9.45 6.46
C ILE A 537 9.62 -9.12 7.93
N SER A 538 10.64 -8.66 8.62
CA SER A 538 10.52 -8.08 9.96
C SER A 538 11.23 -6.74 10.06
N SER A 539 10.90 -5.97 11.10
CA SER A 539 11.44 -4.62 11.34
C SER A 539 11.39 -3.67 10.12
N PRO A 540 10.26 -3.53 9.41
CA PRO A 540 10.19 -2.64 8.26
C PRO A 540 10.37 -1.17 8.67
N VAL A 541 11.13 -0.45 7.86
CA VAL A 541 11.23 1.01 7.83
C VAL A 541 10.96 1.44 6.40
N ILE A 542 9.96 2.32 6.22
CA ILE A 542 9.58 2.87 4.92
C ILE A 542 9.36 4.37 5.13
N ILE A 543 10.35 5.17 4.75
CA ILE A 543 10.23 6.63 4.68
C ILE A 543 10.20 7.04 3.22
N SER A 544 9.28 7.91 2.83
CA SER A 544 9.11 8.29 1.43
C SER A 544 8.69 9.74 1.26
N LYS A 545 8.78 10.21 0.02
CA LYS A 545 8.12 11.45 -0.42
C LYS A 545 7.67 11.30 -1.86
N LEU A 546 6.41 11.63 -2.11
CA LEU A 546 5.87 11.72 -3.47
C LEU A 546 6.00 13.12 -4.08
N GLY A 547 5.97 13.16 -5.41
CA GLY A 547 5.67 14.36 -6.17
C GLY A 547 4.96 14.01 -7.48
N ASN A 548 4.12 14.91 -7.99
CA ASN A 548 3.53 14.78 -9.31
C ASN A 548 3.18 16.15 -9.88
N GLY A 549 3.01 16.21 -11.19
CA GLY A 549 2.59 17.42 -11.89
C GLY A 549 2.43 17.16 -13.38
N TYR A 550 1.92 18.17 -14.09
CA TYR A 550 1.89 18.16 -15.55
C TYR A 550 3.04 19.04 -16.06
N SER A 551 3.88 18.48 -16.92
CA SER A 551 4.97 19.22 -17.56
C SER A 551 4.44 19.89 -18.82
N ASP A 552 4.25 21.21 -18.78
CA ASP A 552 3.73 21.97 -19.92
C ASP A 552 4.66 21.93 -21.14
N SER A 553 5.98 21.91 -20.91
CA SER A 553 6.99 21.85 -21.96
C SER A 553 7.01 20.51 -22.68
N ASN A 554 6.73 19.41 -21.97
CA ASN A 554 6.76 18.06 -22.53
C ASN A 554 5.36 17.48 -22.80
N LYS A 555 4.30 18.24 -22.50
CA LYS A 555 2.88 17.88 -22.64
C LYS A 555 2.54 16.49 -22.07
N ARG A 556 3.00 16.21 -20.86
CA ARG A 556 2.84 14.90 -20.20
C ARG A 556 2.73 15.01 -18.69
N HIS A 557 2.10 14.02 -18.07
CA HIS A 557 2.10 13.87 -16.62
C HIS A 557 3.40 13.25 -16.13
N GLU A 558 3.82 13.64 -14.94
CA GLU A 558 5.01 13.15 -14.27
C GLU A 558 4.67 12.72 -12.84
N ILE A 559 5.21 11.58 -12.42
CA ILE A 559 5.14 11.09 -11.04
C ILE A 559 6.56 10.84 -10.56
N VAL A 560 6.81 11.24 -9.33
CA VAL A 560 8.08 11.09 -8.63
C VAL A 560 7.83 10.32 -7.36
N TYR A 561 8.67 9.33 -7.11
CA TYR A 561 8.69 8.60 -5.85
C TYR A 561 10.12 8.52 -5.35
N ILE A 562 10.33 9.00 -4.13
CA ILE A 562 11.58 8.76 -3.40
C ILE A 562 11.27 7.97 -2.15
N ALA A 563 12.13 7.01 -1.81
CA ALA A 563 12.00 6.21 -0.61
C ALA A 563 13.35 5.74 -0.08
N PHE A 564 13.42 5.58 1.22
CA PHE A 564 14.39 4.70 1.87
C PHE A 564 13.62 3.56 2.51
N VAL A 565 14.08 2.35 2.24
CA VAL A 565 13.45 1.11 2.68
C VAL A 565 14.50 0.25 3.38
N GLN A 566 14.17 -0.23 4.57
CA GLN A 566 14.98 -1.19 5.31
C GLN A 566 14.07 -2.24 5.95
N PHE A 567 14.47 -3.50 5.91
CA PHE A 567 13.78 -4.60 6.60
C PHE A 567 14.71 -5.80 6.72
N ILE A 568 14.38 -6.70 7.63
CA ILE A 568 15.03 -8.01 7.75
C ILE A 568 14.23 -9.01 6.90
N ASP A 569 14.88 -9.52 5.86
CA ASP A 569 14.40 -10.55 4.95
C ASP A 569 14.58 -11.94 5.59
N GLN A 570 13.46 -12.63 5.82
CA GLN A 570 13.42 -13.97 6.42
C GLN A 570 13.47 -15.09 5.36
N ILE A 571 13.42 -14.78 4.06
CA ILE A 571 13.48 -15.80 2.99
C ILE A 571 14.72 -16.69 3.10
N PRO A 572 15.94 -16.16 3.36
CA PRO A 572 17.13 -17.01 3.52
C PRO A 572 16.98 -18.10 4.59
N LYS A 573 16.19 -17.86 5.66
CA LYS A 573 15.95 -18.87 6.71
C LYS A 573 15.22 -20.11 6.20
N LEU A 574 14.39 -19.96 5.17
CA LEU A 574 13.72 -21.08 4.50
C LEU A 574 14.73 -22.00 3.80
N GLN A 575 15.95 -21.52 3.56
CA GLN A 575 17.06 -22.23 2.92
C GLN A 575 18.18 -22.58 3.90
N GLY A 576 17.92 -22.49 5.21
CA GLY A 576 18.91 -22.77 6.26
C GLY A 576 20.00 -21.71 6.41
N GLN A 577 19.80 -20.50 5.85
CA GLN A 577 20.73 -19.38 5.97
C GLN A 577 20.22 -18.34 6.99
N PRO A 578 21.11 -17.55 7.63
CA PRO A 578 20.69 -16.44 8.49
C PRO A 578 19.80 -15.44 7.74
N ALA A 579 18.88 -14.77 8.45
CA ALA A 579 18.08 -13.71 7.84
C ALA A 579 18.98 -12.58 7.34
N LYS A 580 18.51 -11.77 6.40
CA LYS A 580 19.34 -10.74 5.77
C LYS A 580 18.76 -9.35 5.95
N LEU A 581 19.55 -8.41 6.44
CA LEU A 581 19.17 -7.00 6.44
C LEU A 581 19.22 -6.49 4.99
N ARG A 582 18.07 -6.10 4.45
CA ARG A 582 17.94 -5.45 3.15
C ARG A 582 17.76 -3.96 3.38
N THR A 583 18.56 -3.14 2.71
CA THR A 583 18.45 -1.67 2.82
C THR A 583 18.77 -1.00 1.48
N LEU A 584 17.90 -0.08 1.05
CA LEU A 584 18.08 0.68 -0.17
C LEU A 584 17.37 2.05 -0.14
N SER A 585 17.94 2.99 -0.90
CA SER A 585 17.33 4.24 -1.29
C SER A 585 16.94 4.22 -2.76
N ILE A 586 15.81 4.83 -3.10
CA ILE A 586 15.25 4.88 -4.44
C ILE A 586 14.80 6.30 -4.74
N ALA A 587 15.09 6.80 -5.95
CA ALA A 587 14.38 7.91 -6.55
C ALA A 587 13.99 7.55 -7.99
N LEU A 588 12.69 7.60 -8.30
CA LEU A 588 12.15 7.34 -9.63
C LEU A 588 11.38 8.57 -10.11
N ARG A 589 11.57 8.93 -11.38
CA ARG A 589 10.69 9.86 -12.10
C ARG A 589 10.11 9.15 -13.33
N GLY A 590 8.81 8.96 -13.30
CA GLY A 590 8.03 8.45 -14.41
C GLY A 590 7.38 9.58 -15.21
N ALA A 591 7.16 9.38 -16.50
CA ALA A 591 6.38 10.28 -17.33
C ALA A 591 5.52 9.55 -18.38
N SER A 592 4.26 9.98 -18.53
CA SER A 592 3.30 9.42 -19.50
C SER A 592 2.17 10.41 -19.77
N ASN A 593 1.47 10.25 -20.89
CA ASN A 593 0.25 11.01 -21.21
C ASN A 593 -0.98 10.46 -20.48
N ASN A 594 -0.90 9.25 -19.90
CA ASN A 594 -1.98 8.65 -19.14
C ASN A 594 -1.59 8.50 -17.67
N LEU A 595 -2.27 9.24 -16.81
CA LEU A 595 -1.95 9.34 -15.38
C LEU A 595 -2.18 8.02 -14.62
N ALA A 596 -3.26 7.29 -14.93
CA ALA A 596 -3.56 6.00 -14.30
C ALA A 596 -2.57 4.90 -14.73
N GLN A 597 -2.17 4.91 -16.00
CA GLN A 597 -1.08 4.07 -16.51
C GLN A 597 0.22 4.36 -15.79
N LEU A 598 0.56 5.64 -15.63
CA LEU A 598 1.78 6.03 -14.93
C LEU A 598 1.78 5.60 -13.46
N ASP A 599 0.68 5.79 -12.74
CA ASP A 599 0.56 5.41 -11.33
C ASP A 599 0.72 3.88 -11.13
N SER A 600 0.03 3.10 -11.96
CA SER A 600 0.15 1.63 -11.96
C SER A 600 1.54 1.18 -12.39
N ARG A 601 2.16 1.92 -13.31
CA ARG A 601 3.52 1.64 -13.77
C ARG A 601 4.52 1.88 -12.64
N MET A 602 4.46 3.01 -11.95
CA MET A 602 5.30 3.30 -10.79
C MET A 602 5.21 2.19 -9.73
N ALA A 603 4.00 1.75 -9.38
CA ALA A 603 3.79 0.63 -8.46
C ALA A 603 4.45 -0.68 -8.96
N THR A 604 4.32 -0.97 -10.26
CA THR A 604 4.92 -2.16 -10.89
C THR A 604 6.45 -2.12 -10.81
N GLU A 605 7.06 -0.99 -11.13
CA GLU A 605 8.52 -0.87 -11.16
C GLU A 605 9.13 -0.89 -9.75
N VAL A 606 8.45 -0.31 -8.75
CA VAL A 606 8.84 -0.46 -7.33
C VAL A 606 8.73 -1.94 -6.90
N ALA A 607 7.70 -2.67 -7.33
CA ALA A 607 7.59 -4.10 -7.07
C ALA A 607 8.73 -4.90 -7.72
N GLU A 608 9.12 -4.59 -8.96
CA GLU A 608 10.24 -5.26 -9.63
C GLU A 608 11.59 -4.98 -8.95
N ILE A 609 11.83 -3.73 -8.51
CA ILE A 609 13.03 -3.38 -7.74
C ILE A 609 13.09 -4.21 -6.44
N MET A 610 11.99 -4.23 -5.68
CA MET A 610 11.90 -4.99 -4.44
C MET A 610 12.05 -6.49 -4.66
N ARG A 611 11.45 -7.04 -5.72
CA ARG A 611 11.59 -8.45 -6.11
C ARG A 611 13.05 -8.79 -6.35
N ARG A 612 13.72 -8.04 -7.22
CA ARG A 612 15.13 -8.28 -7.57
C ARG A 612 16.06 -8.14 -6.36
N LEU A 613 15.75 -7.22 -5.44
CA LEU A 613 16.51 -7.07 -4.20
C LEU A 613 16.43 -8.32 -3.32
N VAL A 614 15.23 -8.84 -3.07
CA VAL A 614 15.05 -10.02 -2.20
C VAL A 614 15.47 -11.32 -2.88
N THR A 615 15.38 -11.39 -4.22
CA THR A 615 15.90 -12.52 -5.00
C THR A 615 17.36 -12.39 -5.39
N GLU A 616 18.05 -11.33 -4.97
CA GLU A 616 19.48 -11.07 -5.25
C GLU A 616 19.83 -11.00 -6.75
N GLU A 617 18.85 -10.66 -7.58
CA GLU A 617 19.03 -10.28 -8.99
C GLU A 617 19.44 -8.80 -9.15
N LEU A 618 19.41 -8.04 -8.04
CA LEU A 618 19.84 -6.66 -7.90
C LEU A 618 20.51 -6.50 -6.53
N ALA A 619 21.69 -5.90 -6.50
CA ALA A 619 22.45 -5.63 -5.29
C ALA A 619 23.25 -4.33 -5.45
#